data_AF-A0A7W6SNU4-F1
#
_entry.id   AF-A0A7W6SNU4-F1
#
_cell.length_a   1.000
_cell.length_b   1.000
_cell.length_c   1.000
_cell.angle_alpha   90.00
_cell.angle_beta   90.00
_cell.angle_gamma   90.00
#
_symmetry.space_group_name_H-M   'P 1'
#
loop_
_entity.id
_entity.type
_entity.pdbx_description
1 polymer ?
#
loop_
_entity_poly.entity_id
_entity_poly.type
_entity_poly.pdbx_seq_one_letter_code
_entity_poly.pdbx_strand_id
1 'polypeptide(L)'
;MASRIAAALVVALSATLATPVRAQCVDRTERAPQAAITAFVADPSALLRQTKNDRDKLSGRLAGLVVTDVAALEPVREMLREASQADRIAIGSALHRAEERCVASKPDVARRISEFVTKLHDGSVLKGYFADQDAGIAPPAPSAANAVPAASSPAAGLMSGEWKTELADPFKPVPLPE
;
A
#
# COMPACT_ATOMS: atom_id res chain seq x y z
N MET A 1 50.80 51.57 17.17
CA MET A 1 49.60 51.29 18.00
C MET A 1 48.38 51.33 17.08
N ALA A 2 47.59 50.24 17.07
CA ALA A 2 46.20 50.12 16.62
C ALA A 2 45.98 48.78 15.91
N SER A 3 45.82 47.75 16.75
CA SER A 3 45.15 46.48 16.44
C SER A 3 43.72 46.77 15.97
N ARG A 4 43.27 46.22 14.83
CA ARG A 4 41.83 46.05 14.54
C ARG A 4 41.50 44.78 13.75
N ILE A 5 41.03 43.81 14.53
CA ILE A 5 39.81 43.01 14.31
C ILE A 5 39.90 41.95 13.19
N ALA A 6 40.18 40.74 13.65
CA ALA A 6 39.84 39.49 12.99
C ALA A 6 38.32 39.44 12.75
N ALA A 7 37.92 39.42 11.48
CA ALA A 7 36.56 39.06 11.09
C ALA A 7 36.49 37.53 11.00
N ALA A 8 36.03 36.90 12.08
CA ALA A 8 35.62 35.50 12.07
C ALA A 8 34.37 35.36 11.19
N LEU A 9 34.56 34.85 9.97
CA LEU A 9 33.46 34.37 9.14
C LEU A 9 32.93 33.07 9.76
N VAL A 10 31.95 33.22 10.65
CA VAL A 10 31.11 32.11 11.12
C VAL A 10 30.23 31.70 9.94
N VAL A 11 30.71 30.75 9.14
CA VAL A 11 29.86 30.04 8.18
C VAL A 11 28.93 29.18 9.02
N ALA A 12 27.69 29.66 9.17
CA ALA A 12 26.61 28.91 9.78
C ALA A 12 26.42 27.60 9.00
N LEU A 13 26.87 26.50 9.59
CA LEU A 13 26.53 25.16 9.17
C LEU A 13 25.03 24.97 9.46
N SER A 14 24.18 25.32 8.49
CA SER A 14 22.79 24.89 8.47
C SER A 14 22.76 23.40 8.15
N ALA A 15 23.10 22.58 9.15
CA ALA A 15 22.74 21.17 9.16
C ALA A 15 21.21 21.12 9.27
N THR A 16 20.53 21.16 8.13
CA THR A 16 19.16 20.65 8.04
C THR A 16 19.24 19.19 8.44
N LEU A 17 18.93 18.90 9.72
CA LEU A 17 18.59 17.55 10.13
C LEU A 17 17.40 17.16 9.26
N ALA A 18 17.67 16.39 8.21
CA ALA A 18 16.66 15.68 7.47
C ALA A 18 16.10 14.63 8.43
N THR A 19 15.23 15.05 9.34
CA THR A 19 14.40 14.13 10.10
C THR A 19 13.70 13.28 9.05
N PRO A 20 13.93 11.95 9.04
CA PRO A 20 13.30 11.08 8.06
C PRO A 20 11.80 11.32 8.20
N VAL A 21 11.20 11.84 7.12
CA VAL A 21 9.77 12.08 7.06
C VAL A 21 9.13 10.70 7.07
N ARG A 22 8.85 10.19 8.26
CA ARG A 22 8.16 8.92 8.39
C ARG A 22 6.76 9.14 7.84
N ALA A 23 6.49 8.52 6.68
CA ALA A 23 5.16 8.36 6.14
C ALA A 23 4.38 7.47 7.11
N GLN A 24 4.01 7.98 8.26
CA GLN A 24 3.12 7.28 9.18
C GLN A 24 1.70 7.49 8.66
N CYS A 25 1.39 6.90 7.50
CA CYS A 25 0.11 7.05 6.83
C CYS A 25 -0.97 6.16 7.45
N VAL A 26 -0.56 5.14 8.21
CA VAL A 26 -1.44 4.19 8.89
C VAL A 26 -1.24 4.18 10.40
N ASP A 27 -2.25 3.64 11.07
CA ASP A 27 -2.27 3.42 12.51
C ASP A 27 -1.12 2.53 12.98
N ARG A 28 -0.76 2.68 14.27
CA ARG A 28 0.41 2.02 14.84
C ARG A 28 0.37 0.50 14.74
N THR A 29 -0.82 -0.09 14.72
CA THR A 29 -1.07 -1.53 14.56
C THR A 29 -0.81 -2.05 13.15
N GLU A 30 -0.98 -1.20 12.13
CA GLU A 30 -0.77 -1.55 10.73
C GLU A 30 0.63 -1.18 10.21
N ARG A 31 1.42 -0.48 11.03
CA ARG A 31 2.79 -0.09 10.67
C ARG A 31 3.72 -1.30 10.62
N ALA A 32 4.59 -1.29 9.62
CA ALA A 32 5.67 -2.25 9.54
C ALA A 32 6.61 -2.10 10.77
N PRO A 33 7.13 -3.21 11.32
CA PRO A 33 8.07 -3.16 12.42
C PRO A 33 9.35 -2.42 11.97
N GLN A 34 9.90 -1.58 12.85
CA GLN A 34 11.09 -0.77 12.52
C GLN A 34 12.28 -1.63 12.07
N ALA A 35 12.43 -2.84 12.64
CA ALA A 35 13.45 -3.80 12.22
C ALA A 35 13.31 -4.21 10.73
N ALA A 36 12.09 -4.35 10.22
CA ALA A 36 11.85 -4.68 8.82
C ALA A 36 12.18 -3.50 7.89
N ILE A 37 11.95 -2.26 8.33
CA ILE A 37 12.32 -1.06 7.58
C ILE A 37 13.83 -0.96 7.48
N THR A 38 14.55 -1.08 8.60
CA THR A 38 16.02 -1.02 8.60
C THR A 38 16.63 -2.15 7.76
N ALA A 39 16.08 -3.36 7.85
CA ALA A 39 16.55 -4.49 7.02
C ALA A 39 16.31 -4.23 5.52
N PHE A 40 15.16 -3.65 5.15
CA PHE A 40 14.86 -3.30 3.77
C PHE A 40 15.77 -2.18 3.24
N VAL A 41 16.03 -1.15 4.05
CA VAL A 41 16.95 -0.06 3.68
C VAL A 41 18.38 -0.59 3.51
N ALA A 42 18.80 -1.57 4.32
CA ALA A 42 20.12 -2.18 4.23
C ALA A 42 20.28 -3.12 3.02
N ASP A 43 19.26 -3.91 2.69
CA ASP A 43 19.26 -4.82 1.55
C ASP A 43 17.84 -4.92 0.94
N PRO A 44 17.50 -4.04 0.00
CA PRO A 44 16.15 -4.03 -0.58
C PRO A 44 15.96 -5.22 -1.54
N SER A 45 17.02 -5.69 -2.19
CA SER A 45 17.03 -6.87 -3.06
C SER A 45 16.77 -8.17 -2.29
N ALA A 46 17.04 -8.22 -0.98
CA ALA A 46 16.62 -9.33 -0.13
C ALA A 46 15.11 -9.55 -0.14
N LEU A 47 14.31 -8.49 -0.30
CA LEU A 47 12.85 -8.62 -0.39
C LEU A 47 12.47 -9.44 -1.62
N LEU A 48 13.06 -9.15 -2.78
CA LEU A 48 12.84 -9.90 -4.02
C LEU A 48 13.18 -11.38 -3.82
N ARG A 49 14.35 -11.66 -3.24
CA ARG A 49 14.83 -13.03 -2.97
C ARG A 49 13.94 -13.78 -1.99
N GLN A 50 13.43 -13.11 -0.96
CA GLN A 50 12.53 -13.72 0.03
C GLN A 50 11.16 -14.06 -0.55
N THR A 51 10.65 -13.23 -1.45
CA THR A 51 9.34 -13.46 -2.04
C THR A 51 9.34 -14.52 -3.15
N LYS A 52 10.49 -14.92 -3.69
CA LYS A 52 10.63 -16.05 -4.66
C LYS A 52 9.46 -16.15 -5.66
N ASN A 53 9.13 -15.04 -6.33
CA ASN A 53 8.05 -14.94 -7.32
C ASN A 53 6.60 -14.82 -6.77
N ASP A 54 6.37 -14.79 -5.46
CA ASP A 54 5.10 -14.37 -4.85
C ASP A 54 4.92 -12.85 -4.99
N ARG A 55 4.33 -12.43 -6.12
CA ARG A 55 4.05 -11.03 -6.46
C ARG A 55 3.16 -10.33 -5.43
N ASP A 56 2.15 -11.05 -4.92
CA ASP A 56 1.19 -10.51 -3.96
C ASP A 56 1.82 -10.25 -2.59
N LYS A 57 2.70 -11.14 -2.13
CA LYS A 57 3.45 -10.93 -0.89
C LYS A 57 4.44 -9.78 -1.04
N LEU A 58 5.09 -9.69 -2.19
CA LEU A 58 5.99 -8.58 -2.51
C LEU A 58 5.23 -7.26 -2.48
N SER A 59 4.10 -7.16 -3.16
CA SER A 59 3.34 -5.92 -3.22
C SER A 59 2.77 -5.53 -1.85
N GLY A 60 2.22 -6.48 -1.10
CA GLY A 60 1.70 -6.24 0.24
C GLY A 60 2.77 -5.79 1.24
N ARG A 61 3.93 -6.46 1.27
CA ARG A 61 5.04 -6.08 2.17
C ARG A 61 5.62 -4.73 1.79
N LEU A 62 5.83 -4.48 0.50
CA LEU A 62 6.39 -3.22 0.03
C LEU A 62 5.43 -2.05 0.32
N ALA A 63 4.13 -2.24 0.07
CA ALA A 63 3.12 -1.25 0.43
C ALA A 63 3.16 -0.94 1.93
N GLY A 64 3.20 -1.95 2.80
CA GLY A 64 3.30 -1.75 4.25
C GLY A 64 4.56 -0.97 4.68
N LEU A 65 5.70 -1.20 4.02
CA LEU A 65 6.95 -0.47 4.28
C LEU A 65 6.83 1.01 3.85
N VAL A 66 6.36 1.27 2.63
CA VAL A 66 6.21 2.63 2.07
C VAL A 66 5.18 3.46 2.84
N VAL A 67 4.08 2.82 3.27
CA VAL A 67 3.01 3.42 4.08
C VAL A 67 3.44 3.66 5.54
N THR A 68 4.61 3.16 5.94
CA THR A 68 5.22 3.42 7.25
C THR A 68 6.36 4.43 7.18
N ASP A 69 7.13 4.44 6.08
CA ASP A 69 8.23 5.37 5.86
C ASP A 69 8.42 5.75 4.39
N VAL A 70 8.43 7.06 4.09
CA VAL A 70 8.62 7.57 2.72
C VAL A 70 10.07 7.41 2.28
N ALA A 71 11.01 7.30 3.23
CA ALA A 71 12.41 7.08 2.93
C ALA A 71 12.64 5.71 2.26
N ALA A 72 11.69 4.77 2.38
CA ALA A 72 11.74 3.48 1.71
C ALA A 72 11.65 3.59 0.17
N LEU A 73 11.24 4.73 -0.39
CA LEU A 73 11.20 4.96 -1.85
C LEU A 73 12.59 4.94 -2.50
N GLU A 74 13.63 5.44 -1.82
CA GLU A 74 15.00 5.41 -2.36
C GLU A 74 15.51 3.97 -2.54
N PRO A 75 15.48 3.09 -1.52
CA PRO A 75 15.83 1.67 -1.68
C PRO A 75 14.98 0.92 -2.72
N VAL A 76 13.73 1.32 -2.94
CA VAL A 76 12.88 0.76 -4.02
C VAL A 76 13.50 1.02 -5.39
N ARG A 77 14.07 2.21 -5.61
CA ARG A 77 14.74 2.56 -6.88
C ARG A 77 15.93 1.64 -7.14
N GLU A 78 16.72 1.35 -6.11
CA GLU A 78 17.86 0.44 -6.22
C GLU A 78 17.40 -1.00 -6.48
N MET A 79 16.39 -1.48 -5.75
CA MET A 79 15.79 -2.80 -5.97
C MET A 79 15.23 -2.98 -7.38
N LEU A 80 14.66 -1.93 -7.98
CA LEU A 80 14.10 -1.97 -9.34
C LEU A 80 15.18 -2.29 -10.40
N ARG A 81 16.46 -1.99 -10.13
CA ARG A 81 17.57 -2.33 -11.04
C ARG A 81 17.79 -3.83 -11.15
N GLU A 82 17.59 -4.57 -10.06
CA GLU A 82 17.70 -6.03 -9.99
C GLU A 82 16.37 -6.75 -10.26
N ALA A 83 15.26 -6.04 -10.16
CA ALA A 83 13.91 -6.57 -10.32
C ALA A 83 13.61 -7.02 -11.76
N SER A 84 12.99 -8.20 -11.90
CA SER A 84 12.46 -8.68 -13.17
C SER A 84 11.27 -7.83 -13.64
N GLN A 85 10.86 -7.96 -14.92
CA GLN A 85 9.71 -7.21 -15.44
C GLN A 85 8.42 -7.48 -14.65
N ALA A 86 8.19 -8.72 -14.23
CA ALA A 86 7.02 -9.08 -13.41
C ALA A 86 7.10 -8.45 -12.00
N ASP A 87 8.31 -8.35 -11.44
CA ASP A 87 8.57 -7.68 -10.16
C ASP A 87 8.23 -6.21 -10.24
N ARG A 88 8.66 -5.54 -11.31
CA ARG A 88 8.39 -4.12 -11.55
C ARG A 88 6.89 -3.81 -11.59
N ILE A 89 6.09 -4.68 -12.22
CA ILE A 89 4.63 -4.55 -12.23
C ILE A 89 4.07 -4.66 -10.80
N ALA A 90 4.48 -5.66 -10.03
CA ALA A 90 4.03 -5.81 -8.64
C ALA A 90 4.51 -4.69 -7.71
N ILE A 91 5.69 -4.12 -7.97
CA ILE A 91 6.19 -2.92 -7.26
C ILE A 91 5.29 -1.73 -7.59
N GLY A 92 4.91 -1.55 -8.86
CA GLY A 92 3.96 -0.52 -9.28
C GLY A 92 2.63 -0.60 -8.53
N SER A 93 2.02 -1.79 -8.47
CA SER A 93 0.76 -1.99 -7.74
C SER A 93 0.91 -1.76 -6.23
N ALA A 94 2.07 -2.11 -5.65
CA ALA A 94 2.39 -1.80 -4.26
C ALA A 94 2.42 -0.30 -3.97
N LEU A 95 3.03 0.49 -4.86
CA LEU A 95 3.12 1.94 -4.73
C LEU A 95 1.75 2.60 -4.84
N HIS A 96 0.89 2.10 -5.72
CA HIS A 96 -0.47 2.60 -5.84
C HIS A 96 -1.30 2.31 -4.58
N ARG A 97 -1.28 1.06 -4.07
CA ARG A 97 -1.93 0.71 -2.80
C ARG A 97 -1.40 1.52 -1.62
N ALA A 98 -0.11 1.85 -1.64
CA ALA A 98 0.49 2.69 -0.62
C ALA A 98 -0.02 4.13 -0.68
N GLU A 99 -0.14 4.68 -1.89
CA GLU A 99 -0.68 6.00 -2.12
C GLU A 99 -2.13 6.12 -1.67
N GLU A 100 -3.01 5.19 -2.06
CA GLU A 100 -4.42 5.20 -1.66
C GLU A 100 -4.60 5.24 -0.14
N ARG A 101 -3.78 4.46 0.58
CA ARG A 101 -3.76 4.46 2.06
C ARG A 101 -3.20 5.75 2.64
N CYS A 102 -2.27 6.40 1.95
CA CYS A 102 -1.68 7.67 2.37
C CYS A 102 -2.54 8.90 2.03
N VAL A 103 -3.40 8.85 1.00
CA VAL A 103 -4.22 10.00 0.55
C VAL A 103 -5.09 10.55 1.67
N ALA A 104 -5.72 9.68 2.45
CA ALA A 104 -6.66 10.08 3.50
C ALA A 104 -5.98 10.75 4.71
N SER A 105 -4.77 10.32 5.07
CA SER A 105 -4.07 10.80 6.27
C SER A 105 -2.99 11.85 5.96
N LYS A 106 -2.25 11.68 4.86
CA LYS A 106 -1.11 12.51 4.45
C LYS A 106 -1.03 12.65 2.92
N PRO A 107 -1.80 13.58 2.32
CA PRO A 107 -1.80 13.79 0.88
C PRO A 107 -0.42 14.23 0.34
N ASP A 108 0.42 14.88 1.15
CA ASP A 108 1.81 15.22 0.77
C ASP A 108 2.66 13.99 0.48
N VAL A 109 2.48 12.91 1.25
CA VAL A 109 3.20 11.65 1.05
C VAL A 109 2.68 10.95 -0.20
N ALA A 110 1.36 10.91 -0.37
CA ALA A 110 0.73 10.37 -1.58
C ALA A 110 1.28 11.05 -2.85
N ARG A 111 1.38 12.38 -2.84
CA ARG A 111 1.95 13.16 -3.95
C ARG A 111 3.42 12.83 -4.21
N ARG A 112 4.22 12.57 -3.17
CA ARG A 112 5.61 12.12 -3.33
C ARG A 112 5.70 10.73 -3.98
N ILE A 113 4.77 9.83 -3.68
CA ILE A 113 4.72 8.48 -4.28
C ILE A 113 4.41 8.60 -5.79
N SER A 114 3.38 9.35 -6.18
CA SER A 114 3.04 9.55 -7.60
C SER A 114 4.14 10.29 -8.38
N GLU A 115 4.79 11.29 -7.77
CA GLU A 115 5.98 11.93 -8.34
C GLU A 115 7.14 10.94 -8.51
N PHE A 116 7.35 10.05 -7.54
CA PHE A 116 8.41 9.04 -7.62
C PHE A 116 8.17 8.06 -8.76
N VAL A 117 6.94 7.57 -8.93
CA VAL A 117 6.55 6.70 -10.06
C VAL A 117 6.74 7.41 -11.39
N THR A 118 6.34 8.68 -11.48
CA THR A 118 6.55 9.51 -12.68
C THR A 118 8.04 9.69 -12.98
N LYS A 119 8.86 10.00 -11.97
CA LYS A 119 10.32 10.17 -12.10
C LYS A 119 11.06 8.88 -12.47
N LEU A 120 10.51 7.71 -12.16
CA LEU A 120 11.09 6.44 -12.57
C LEU A 120 11.01 6.23 -14.09
N HIS A 121 9.95 6.72 -14.75
CA HIS A 121 9.68 6.51 -16.17
C HIS A 121 9.80 5.04 -16.64
N ASP A 122 9.57 4.07 -15.76
CA ASP A 122 9.57 2.65 -16.09
C ASP A 122 8.16 2.20 -16.51
N GLY A 123 8.01 1.77 -17.77
CA GLY A 123 6.71 1.35 -18.31
C GLY A 123 6.08 0.17 -17.59
N SER A 124 6.88 -0.72 -16.98
CA SER A 124 6.38 -1.88 -16.24
C SER A 124 5.82 -1.47 -14.87
N VAL A 125 6.51 -0.55 -14.19
CA VAL A 125 6.04 0.04 -12.92
C VAL A 125 4.78 0.85 -13.15
N LEU A 126 4.75 1.70 -14.18
CA LEU A 126 3.56 2.48 -14.55
C LEU A 126 2.36 1.57 -14.85
N LYS A 127 2.57 0.49 -15.62
CA LYS A 127 1.52 -0.49 -15.90
C LYS A 127 0.95 -1.09 -14.61
N GLY A 128 1.80 -1.49 -13.67
CA GLY A 128 1.35 -2.04 -12.39
C GLY A 128 0.67 -1.02 -11.48
N TYR A 129 1.15 0.22 -11.51
CA TYR A 129 0.60 1.33 -10.72
C TYR A 129 -0.81 1.73 -11.18
N PHE A 130 -1.10 1.71 -12.48
CA PHE A 130 -2.44 1.98 -13.00
C PHE A 130 -3.33 0.73 -13.13
N ALA A 131 -2.81 -0.47 -12.89
CA ALA A 131 -3.58 -1.71 -13.05
C ALA A 131 -4.80 -1.80 -12.12
N ASP A 132 -4.72 -1.25 -10.91
CA ASP A 132 -5.83 -1.24 -9.94
C ASP A 132 -6.83 -0.10 -10.22
N GLN A 133 -6.39 1.03 -10.81
CA GLN A 133 -7.29 2.13 -11.18
C GLN A 133 -8.32 1.73 -12.24
N ASP A 134 -7.92 0.87 -13.19
CA ASP A 134 -8.83 0.33 -14.21
C ASP A 134 -9.86 -0.63 -13.59
N ALA A 135 -9.50 -1.33 -12.51
CA ALA A 135 -10.43 -2.16 -11.74
C ALA A 135 -11.40 -1.32 -10.88
N GLY A 136 -11.01 -0.10 -10.50
CA GLY A 136 -11.85 0.87 -9.78
C GLY A 136 -12.97 1.51 -10.62
N ILE A 137 -13.02 1.27 -11.94
CA ILE A 137 -14.15 1.66 -12.80
C ILE A 137 -15.27 0.59 -12.76
N ALA A 138 -15.02 -0.57 -12.13
CA ALA A 138 -16.12 -1.45 -11.75
C ALA A 138 -16.96 -0.74 -10.67
N PRO A 139 -18.29 -0.60 -10.85
CA PRO A 139 -19.12 0.03 -9.85
C PRO A 139 -18.93 -0.68 -8.50
N PRO A 140 -18.87 0.06 -7.38
CA PRO A 140 -18.70 -0.54 -6.07
C PRO A 140 -19.81 -1.57 -5.87
N ALA A 141 -19.43 -2.81 -5.59
CA ALA A 141 -20.36 -3.78 -5.05
C ALA A 141 -20.96 -3.16 -3.78
N PRO A 142 -22.30 -3.03 -3.67
CA PRO A 142 -22.90 -2.42 -2.49
C PRO A 142 -22.57 -3.28 -1.27
N SER A 143 -21.81 -2.71 -0.33
CA SER A 143 -21.66 -3.27 1.00
C SER A 143 -23.04 -3.34 1.65
N ALA A 144 -23.49 -4.56 1.94
CA ALA A 144 -24.71 -4.82 2.68
C ALA A 144 -24.56 -4.27 4.11
N ALA A 145 -25.25 -3.17 4.38
CA ALA A 145 -25.59 -2.74 5.73
C ALA A 145 -27.12 -2.62 5.80
N ASN A 146 -27.74 -3.66 6.37
CA ASN A 146 -29.04 -3.72 7.02
C ASN A 146 -30.15 -2.75 6.56
N ALA A 147 -30.99 -3.22 5.64
CA ALA A 147 -32.43 -2.95 5.69
C ALA A 147 -33.18 -4.05 4.91
N VAL A 148 -34.01 -4.84 5.61
CA VAL A 148 -35.11 -5.62 5.01
C VAL A 148 -36.39 -5.17 5.74
N PRO A 149 -37.61 -5.35 5.19
CA PRO A 149 -37.97 -5.82 3.84
C PRO A 149 -39.07 -4.97 3.15
N ALA A 150 -39.11 -4.94 1.82
CA ALA A 150 -40.35 -4.65 1.09
C ALA A 150 -40.32 -5.21 -0.34
N ALA A 151 -40.96 -6.38 -0.48
CA ALA A 151 -41.80 -6.85 -1.59
C ALA A 151 -41.44 -6.57 -3.07
N SER A 152 -41.53 -7.68 -3.82
CA SER A 152 -41.99 -7.80 -5.22
C SER A 152 -40.95 -7.65 -6.33
N SER A 153 -40.34 -8.78 -6.68
CA SER A 153 -39.88 -9.05 -8.05
C SER A 153 -40.92 -9.88 -8.81
N PRO A 154 -41.19 -9.57 -10.08
CA PRO A 154 -41.57 -10.60 -11.05
C PRO A 154 -40.49 -10.75 -12.13
N ALA A 155 -40.56 -11.89 -12.84
CA ALA A 155 -39.68 -12.38 -13.92
C ALA A 155 -38.42 -13.11 -13.40
N ALA A 156 -38.51 -14.41 -13.12
CA ALA A 156 -38.62 -15.51 -14.10
C ALA A 156 -37.46 -15.51 -15.11
N GLY A 157 -36.40 -16.22 -14.75
CA GLY A 157 -35.23 -16.50 -15.58
C GLY A 157 -34.58 -17.80 -15.14
N LEU A 158 -35.21 -18.90 -15.55
CA LEU A 158 -34.83 -20.28 -15.31
C LEU A 158 -33.40 -20.58 -15.79
N MET A 159 -32.50 -21.02 -14.90
CA MET A 159 -31.56 -22.10 -15.20
C MET A 159 -31.37 -22.96 -13.95
N SER A 160 -32.08 -24.10 -13.96
CA SER A 160 -31.97 -25.18 -12.99
C SER A 160 -30.59 -25.83 -13.08
N GLY A 161 -29.87 -25.83 -11.96
CA GLY A 161 -28.70 -26.66 -11.70
C GLY A 161 -28.86 -27.29 -10.33
N GLU A 162 -29.17 -28.58 -10.33
CA GLU A 162 -29.41 -29.46 -9.20
C GLU A 162 -28.23 -29.53 -8.22
N TRP A 163 -28.29 -28.76 -7.12
CA TRP A 163 -27.50 -29.04 -5.91
C TRP A 163 -28.41 -28.90 -4.69
N LYS A 164 -28.86 -30.07 -4.25
CA LYS A 164 -29.71 -30.30 -3.09
C LYS A 164 -28.86 -30.15 -1.83
N THR A 165 -28.77 -28.95 -1.28
CA THR A 165 -28.33 -28.73 0.10
C THR A 165 -29.27 -27.72 0.75
N GLU A 166 -30.38 -28.21 1.27
CA GLU A 166 -31.03 -27.59 2.43
C GLU A 166 -29.96 -27.50 3.52
N LEU A 167 -29.26 -26.37 3.59
CA LEU A 167 -28.41 -26.04 4.72
C LEU A 167 -29.37 -25.72 5.86
N ALA A 168 -29.82 -26.78 6.53
CA ALA A 168 -30.59 -26.72 7.75
C ALA A 168 -29.84 -25.79 8.72
N ASP A 169 -30.49 -24.68 9.06
CA ASP A 169 -30.00 -23.65 9.96
C ASP A 169 -29.60 -24.28 11.31
N PRO A 170 -28.29 -24.39 11.62
CA PRO A 170 -27.79 -25.11 12.79
C PRO A 170 -27.94 -24.30 14.08
N PHE A 171 -28.55 -23.11 14.04
CA PHE A 171 -28.69 -22.22 15.18
C PHE A 171 -30.13 -22.01 15.63
N LYS A 172 -31.07 -22.91 15.30
CA LYS A 172 -32.38 -22.91 15.97
C LYS A 172 -32.21 -23.30 17.44
N PRO A 173 -32.55 -22.41 18.41
CA PRO A 173 -32.48 -22.74 19.83
C PRO A 173 -33.52 -23.81 20.17
N VAL A 174 -33.06 -24.88 20.79
CA VAL A 174 -33.87 -26.01 21.27
C VAL A 174 -34.77 -25.54 22.43
N PRO A 175 -36.09 -25.70 22.37
CA PRO A 175 -36.97 -25.42 23.50
C PRO A 175 -36.79 -26.48 24.60
N LEU A 176 -36.51 -26.03 25.82
CA LEU A 176 -36.47 -26.87 27.02
C LEU A 176 -37.91 -27.25 27.43
N PRO A 177 -38.21 -28.52 27.73
CA PRO A 177 -39.53 -28.93 28.24
C PRO A 177 -39.70 -28.53 29.71
N GLU A 178 -40.94 -28.21 30.08
CA GLU A 178 -41.40 -27.93 31.46
C GLU A 178 -41.45 -29.19 32.34
#